data_AF-A0A497L456-F1
#
_entry.id   AF-A0A497L456-F1
#
_cell.length_a   1.000
_cell.length_b   1.000
_cell.length_c   1.000
_cell.angle_alpha   90.00
_cell.angle_beta   90.00
_cell.angle_gamma   90.00
#
_symmetry.space_group_name_H-M   'P 1'
#
loop_
_entity.id
_entity.type
_entity.pdbx_description
1 polymer ?
#
loop_
_entity_poly.entity_id
_entity_poly.type
_entity_poly.pdbx_seq_one_letter_code
_entity_poly.pdbx_strand_id
1 'polypeptide(L)'
;MDPGLRCLLLTPICPMSLSWPVVLPPDAEVEVKVIKAREPVAVVDGQLVFDMEVGSVLRARLSDKPLRFVSLGPRFYEKLAFRGRGQHGQEEGPGA
;
A
#
# COMPACT_ATOMS: atom_id res chain seq x y z
N MET A 1 0.68 7.02 -6.38
CA MET A 1 1.11 6.33 -7.62
C MET A 1 0.04 6.51 -8.66
N ASP A 2 0.42 6.81 -9.91
CA ASP A 2 -0.53 6.82 -11.02
C ASP A 2 -1.05 5.39 -11.28
N PRO A 3 -2.37 5.15 -11.43
CA PRO A 3 -2.93 3.81 -11.60
C PRO A 3 -2.53 3.11 -12.91
N GLY A 4 -2.06 3.86 -13.92
CA GLY A 4 -1.54 3.31 -15.18
C GLY A 4 -0.09 2.86 -15.09
N LEU A 5 0.63 3.21 -14.02
CA LEU A 5 2.02 2.80 -13.82
C LEU A 5 2.08 1.33 -13.40
N ARG A 6 2.78 0.51 -14.19
CA ARG A 6 3.07 -0.90 -13.84
C ARG A 6 4.37 -0.97 -13.04
N CYS A 7 4.25 -1.02 -11.71
CA CYS A 7 5.37 -1.15 -10.79
C CYS A 7 4.93 -1.86 -9.51
N LEU A 8 5.90 -2.30 -8.71
CA LEU A 8 5.69 -2.63 -7.30
C LEU A 8 6.23 -1.48 -6.44
N LEU A 9 5.51 -1.11 -5.37
CA LEU A 9 5.95 -0.11 -4.42
C LEU A 9 6.16 -0.79 -3.06
N LEU A 10 7.40 -0.74 -2.55
CA LEU A 10 7.74 -1.25 -1.23
C LEU A 10 7.89 -0.06 -0.26
N THR A 11 7.01 0.00 0.74
CA THR A 11 7.02 1.05 1.77
C THR A 11 7.20 0.42 3.16
N PRO A 12 8.36 0.61 3.82
CA PRO A 12 8.54 0.19 5.20
C PRO A 12 7.53 0.92 6.12
N ILE A 13 6.98 0.20 7.10
CA ILE A 13 6.07 0.78 8.10
C ILE A 13 6.85 0.95 9.41
N CYS A 14 6.91 2.19 9.92
CA CYS A 14 7.63 2.56 11.15
C CYS A 14 9.01 1.87 11.28
N PRO A 15 9.91 2.05 10.30
CA PRO A 15 11.19 1.35 10.34
C PRO A 15 12.08 1.89 11.45
N MET A 16 12.75 1.00 12.19
CA MET A 16 13.71 1.39 13.25
C MET A 16 15.00 2.01 12.71
N SER A 17 15.33 1.76 11.44
CA SER A 17 16.44 2.39 10.70
C SER A 17 15.89 3.24 9.56
N LEU A 18 16.70 4.22 9.09
CA LEU A 18 16.32 5.03 7.95
C LEU A 18 16.17 4.14 6.71
N SER A 19 14.92 3.94 6.27
CA SER A 19 14.59 3.21 5.07
C SER A 19 13.54 3.99 4.28
N TRP A 20 13.80 4.11 2.98
CA TRP A 20 12.98 4.90 2.07
C TRP A 20 12.03 3.98 1.29
N PRO A 21 10.87 4.48 0.85
CA PRO A 21 10.07 3.79 -0.14
C PRO A 21 10.87 3.51 -1.42
N VAL A 22 10.70 2.32 -2.00
CA VAL A 22 11.39 1.92 -3.24
C VAL A 22 10.36 1.54 -4.30
N VAL A 23 10.55 2.07 -5.51
CA VAL A 23 9.79 1.67 -6.71
C VAL A 23 10.58 0.59 -7.43
N LEU A 24 9.94 -0.56 -7.64
CA LEU A 24 10.53 -1.73 -8.28
C LEU A 24 9.88 -1.96 -9.64
N PRO A 25 10.62 -2.52 -10.61
CA PRO A 25 10.06 -2.83 -11.93
C PRO A 25 9.01 -3.96 -11.83
N PRO A 26 8.09 -4.07 -12.82
CA PRO A 26 6.93 -4.97 -12.73
C PRO A 26 7.29 -6.47 -12.76
N ASP A 27 8.49 -6.82 -13.21
CA ASP A 27 9.06 -8.17 -13.23
C ASP A 27 9.84 -8.54 -11.96
N ALA A 28 9.98 -7.60 -11.02
CA ALA A 28 10.61 -7.89 -9.74
C ALA A 28 9.76 -8.85 -8.89
N GLU A 29 10.46 -9.69 -8.13
CA GLU A 29 9.88 -10.46 -7.02
C GLU A 29 10.44 -9.92 -5.70
N VAL A 30 9.53 -9.62 -4.77
CA VAL A 30 9.88 -9.17 -3.42
C VAL A 30 9.77 -10.37 -2.48
N GLU A 31 10.89 -10.72 -1.85
CA GLU A 31 10.93 -11.73 -0.80
C GLU A 31 11.13 -11.07 0.58
N VAL A 32 10.26 -11.40 1.53
CA VAL A 32 10.37 -10.98 2.93
C VAL A 32 10.44 -12.21 3.81
N LYS A 33 11.58 -12.38 4.48
CA LYS A 33 11.79 -13.43 5.47
C LYS A 33 11.56 -12.91 6.88
N VAL A 34 10.72 -13.61 7.63
CA VAL A 34 10.51 -13.30 9.05
C VAL A 34 11.70 -13.83 9.85
N ILE A 35 12.62 -12.94 10.19
CA ILE A 35 13.80 -13.29 11.01
C ILE A 35 13.51 -13.21 12.52
N LYS A 36 12.62 -12.30 12.92
CA LYS A 36 12.23 -12.04 14.31
C LYS A 36 10.92 -11.28 14.34
N ALA A 37 9.92 -11.82 15.02
CA ALA A 37 8.63 -11.17 15.29
C ALA A 37 7.94 -11.89 16.44
N ARG A 38 6.96 -11.24 17.09
CA ARG A 38 6.15 -11.87 18.15
C ARG A 38 4.96 -12.61 17.54
N GLU A 39 4.14 -11.92 16.76
CA GLU A 39 2.93 -12.42 16.10
C GLU A 39 2.88 -11.80 14.69
N PRO A 40 3.76 -12.22 13.76
CA PRO A 40 3.78 -11.66 12.42
C PRO A 40 2.56 -12.14 11.64
N VAL A 41 1.96 -11.23 10.86
CA VAL A 41 0.85 -11.54 9.97
C VAL A 41 1.09 -10.93 8.59
N ALA A 42 0.63 -11.62 7.55
CA ALA A 42 0.49 -11.03 6.22
C ALA A 42 -0.98 -10.70 5.98
N VAL A 43 -1.25 -9.46 5.55
CA VAL A 43 -2.60 -8.98 5.26
C VAL A 43 -2.69 -8.58 3.80
N VAL A 44 -3.65 -9.15 3.06
CA VAL A 44 -3.89 -8.86 1.64
C VAL A 44 -5.20 -8.08 1.51
N ASP A 45 -5.14 -6.92 0.86
CA ASP A 45 -6.25 -5.98 0.63
C ASP A 45 -7.01 -5.55 1.90
N GLY A 46 -6.43 -5.77 3.09
CA GLY A 46 -7.10 -5.53 4.38
C GLY A 46 -8.21 -6.53 4.71
N GLN A 47 -8.37 -7.60 3.93
CA GLN A 47 -9.48 -8.55 4.05
C GLN A 47 -9.02 -9.97 4.40
N LEU A 48 -7.91 -10.42 3.81
CA LEU A 48 -7.36 -11.75 4.06
C LEU A 48 -6.18 -11.63 5.01
N VAL A 49 -6.21 -12.40 6.10
CA VAL A 49 -5.14 -12.44 7.11
C VAL A 49 -4.54 -13.83 7.12
N PHE A 50 -3.21 -13.90 7.07
CA PHE A 50 -2.44 -15.12 7.15
C PHE A 50 -1.48 -15.02 8.34
N ASP A 51 -1.60 -15.95 9.27
CA ASP A 51 -0.65 -16.09 10.36
C ASP A 51 0.72 -16.49 9.78
N MET A 52 1.78 -15.89 10.33
CA MET A 52 3.15 -16.20 9.96
C MET A 52 3.92 -16.62 11.21
N GLU A 53 5.03 -17.30 10.98
CA GLU A 53 5.96 -17.70 12.02
C GLU A 53 7.38 -17.24 11.69
N VAL A 54 8.26 -17.21 12.69
CA VAL A 54 9.70 -17.03 12.45
C VAL A 54 10.20 -18.11 11.50
N GLY A 55 10.91 -17.69 10.44
CA GLY A 55 11.34 -18.56 9.34
C GLY A 55 10.40 -18.55 8.13
N SER A 56 9.17 -18.03 8.25
CA SER A 56 8.27 -17.85 7.13
C SER A 56 8.85 -16.93 6.07
N VAL A 57 8.53 -17.21 4.81
CA VAL A 57 8.97 -16.45 3.64
C VAL A 57 7.73 -16.01 2.86
N LEU A 58 7.52 -14.70 2.76
CA LEU A 58 6.50 -14.09 1.90
C LEU A 58 7.14 -13.70 0.57
N ARG A 59 6.52 -14.11 -0.54
CA ARG A 59 6.91 -13.70 -1.89
C ARG A 59 5.78 -12.94 -2.56
N ALA A 60 6.08 -11.76 -3.10
CA ALA A 60 5.13 -10.93 -3.83
C ALA A 60 5.69 -10.58 -5.21
N ARG A 61 4.88 -10.83 -6.24
CA ARG A 61 5.15 -10.48 -7.64
C ARG A 61 3.87 -9.95 -8.29
N LEU A 62 3.99 -9.28 -9.42
CA LEU A 62 2.82 -8.88 -10.19
C LEU A 62 2.05 -10.12 -10.67
N SER A 63 0.72 -10.11 -10.53
CA SER A 63 -0.12 -11.24 -10.95
C SER A 63 -0.20 -11.34 -12.47
N ASP A 64 -0.16 -12.58 -12.98
CA ASP A 64 -0.38 -12.89 -14.40
C ASP A 64 -1.84 -12.63 -14.83
N LYS A 65 -2.74 -12.36 -13.88
CA LYS A 65 -4.16 -12.06 -14.08
C LYS A 65 -4.51 -10.68 -13.49
N PRO A 66 -4.30 -9.58 -14.23
CA PRO A 66 -4.63 -8.25 -13.74
C PRO A 66 -6.14 -8.01 -13.70
N LEU A 67 -6.57 -7.21 -12.73
CA LEU A 67 -7.96 -6.76 -12.64
C LEU A 67 -8.29 -5.82 -13.80
N ARG A 68 -9.49 -5.98 -14.40
CA ARG A 68 -9.98 -5.14 -15.50
C ARG A 68 -10.99 -4.14 -14.95
N PHE A 69 -10.70 -2.86 -15.11
CA PHE A 69 -11.59 -1.77 -14.70
C PHE A 69 -12.27 -1.13 -15.91
N VAL A 70 -13.55 -0.80 -15.78
CA VAL A 70 -14.26 0.08 -16.72
C VAL A 70 -14.07 1.51 -16.28
N SER A 71 -13.65 2.39 -17.19
CA SER A 71 -13.46 3.81 -16.92
C SER A 71 -14.31 4.66 -17.88
N LEU A 72 -15.00 5.65 -17.33
CA LEU A 72 -15.81 6.63 -18.09
C LEU A 72 -15.01 7.87 -18.52
N GLY A 73 -13.68 7.90 -18.25
CA GLY A 73 -12.77 8.98 -18.63
C GLY A 73 -11.58 9.14 -17.66
N PRO A 74 -10.50 9.82 -18.06
CA PRO A 74 -9.29 9.98 -17.25
C PRO A 74 -9.50 11.00 -16.12
N ARG A 75 -10.03 10.54 -14.97
CA ARG A 75 -10.34 11.41 -13.81
C ARG A 75 -9.51 11.12 -12.57
N PHE A 76 -8.36 10.45 -12.69
CA PHE A 76 -7.57 10.04 -11.51
C PHE A 76 -7.08 11.26 -10.72
N TYR A 77 -6.37 12.19 -11.37
CA TYR A 77 -5.83 13.36 -10.70
C TYR A 77 -6.91 14.33 -10.20
N GLU A 78 -8.03 14.47 -10.91
CA GLU A 78 -9.20 15.22 -10.42
C GLU A 78 -9.76 14.62 -9.12
N LYS A 79 -9.97 13.30 -9.10
CA LYS A 79 -10.42 12.57 -7.91
C LYS A 79 -9.41 12.67 -6.77
N LEU A 80 -8.12 12.59 -7.08
CA LEU A 80 -7.04 12.73 -6.10
C LEU A 80 -7.05 14.14 -5.49
N ALA A 81 -7.16 15.19 -6.31
CA ALA A 81 -7.23 16.57 -5.86
C ALA A 81 -8.50 16.87 -5.04
N PHE A 82 -9.63 16.24 -5.36
CA PHE A 82 -10.84 16.36 -4.55
C PHE A 82 -10.66 15.71 -3.17
N ARG A 83 -10.13 14.47 -3.11
CA ARG A 83 -9.91 13.73 -1.86
C ARG A 83 -8.80 14.31 -1.00
N GLY A 84 -7.76 14.89 -1.61
CA GLY A 84 -6.63 15.49 -0.91
C GLY A 84 -6.97 16.81 -0.19
N ARG A 85 -8.09 17.45 -0.55
CA ARG A 85 -8.63 18.64 0.15
C ARG A 85 -9.50 18.27 1.34
N GLY A 86 -9.08 17.30 2.17
CA GLY A 86 -9.88 16.80 3.29
C GLY A 86 -10.56 17.92 4.09
N GLN A 87 -11.81 17.64 4.49
CA GLN A 87 -12.68 18.45 5.36
C GLN A 87 -11.99 18.82 6.68
N HIS A 88 -11.15 19.83 6.66
CA HIS A 88 -10.60 20.47 7.85
C HIS A 88 -11.16 21.89 7.87
N GLY A 89 -12.23 22.08 8.66
CA GLY A 89 -12.84 23.40 8.85
C GLY A 89 -14.33 23.34 9.14
N GLN A 90 -14.69 23.02 10.39
CA GLN A 90 -15.67 23.76 11.22
C GLN A 90 -15.90 23.00 12.54
N GLU A 91 -14.98 23.22 13.49
CA GLU A 91 -15.31 23.23 14.92
C GLU A 91 -14.62 24.46 15.52
N GLU A 92 -15.14 25.65 15.22
CA GLU A 92 -15.08 26.78 16.14
C GLU A 92 -16.51 26.99 16.64
N GLY A 93 -16.86 26.26 17.70
CA GLY A 93 -17.98 26.65 18.55
C GLY A 93 -17.54 27.85 19.39
N PRO A 94 -18.40 28.87 19.61
CA PRO A 94 -18.01 30.06 20.34
C PRO A 94 -17.67 29.69 21.79
N GLY A 95 -16.55 30.24 22.26
CA GLY A 95 -16.11 30.12 23.64
C GLY A 95 -17.19 30.60 24.62
N ALA A 96 -17.31 29.87 25.72
CA ALA A 96 -17.88 30.36 26.96
C ALA A 96 -16.77 31.02 27.80
#